data_AF-A0A818ZH84-F1
#
_entry.id   AF-A0A818ZH84-F1
#
_cell.length_a   1.000
_cell.length_b   1.000
_cell.length_c   1.000
_cell.angle_alpha   90.00
_cell.angle_beta   90.00
_cell.angle_gamma   90.00
#
_symmetry.space_group_name_H-M   'P 1'
#
loop_
_entity.id
_entity.type
_entity.pdbx_description
1 polymer ?
#
loop_
_entity_poly.entity_id
_entity_poly.type
_entity_poly.pdbx_seq_one_letter_code
_entity_poly.pdbx_strand_id
1 'polypeptide(L)'
;MTTEDDSSTSVQTSTTNLIFDETDILYEEDCLRNQYSVKAWLRYIDHIKEGPNEKINLVYERALRELPGSYKLWYNYLKLRRKQIRSKCIIDPIYEEVNNTFERSLVFMHKMPRIWLDYCQCLMDQCKITRTRRVFDRAIRALPITQHNRIWSLYIKFVTSYPEIPDTAMRVYKRYLK
;
A
#
# COMPACT_ATOMS: atom_id res chain seq x y z
N MET A 1 -50.71 -28.11 13.92
CA MET A 1 -50.19 -26.84 13.38
C MET A 1 -48.85 -26.58 14.08
N THR A 2 -47.74 -27.23 13.71
CA THR A 2 -46.83 -26.92 12.57
C THR A 2 -46.46 -25.42 12.58
N THR A 3 -45.38 -25.04 13.28
CA THR A 3 -43.96 -24.91 12.83
C THR A 3 -43.73 -23.77 11.84
N GLU A 4 -42.90 -22.81 12.23
CA GLU A 4 -41.97 -21.99 11.41
C GLU A 4 -41.13 -21.17 12.41
N ASP A 5 -40.08 -21.74 12.99
CA ASP A 5 -38.69 -21.83 12.51
C ASP A 5 -37.97 -20.48 12.42
N ASP A 6 -37.40 -20.11 13.57
CA ASP A 6 -36.38 -19.09 13.78
C ASP A 6 -35.09 -19.55 13.06
N SER A 7 -34.87 -19.02 11.85
CA SER A 7 -33.81 -19.46 10.96
C SER A 7 -32.68 -18.43 10.85
N SER A 8 -31.57 -18.80 11.48
CA SER A 8 -30.22 -18.69 10.88
C SER A 8 -29.46 -17.37 11.01
N THR A 9 -28.94 -17.17 12.22
CA THR A 9 -27.57 -16.67 12.46
C THR A 9 -26.56 -17.58 11.74
N SER A 10 -26.07 -17.22 10.55
CA SER A 10 -25.07 -18.06 9.84
C SER A 10 -24.12 -17.34 8.88
N VAL A 11 -23.71 -16.09 9.16
CA VAL A 11 -22.76 -15.38 8.27
C VAL A 11 -21.38 -15.14 8.88
N GLN A 12 -21.15 -15.42 10.16
CA GLN A 12 -19.87 -15.05 10.81
C GLN A 12 -18.83 -16.18 10.96
N THR A 13 -19.17 -17.43 10.65
CA THR A 13 -18.28 -18.57 10.99
C THR A 13 -17.29 -18.95 9.88
N SER A 14 -17.42 -18.42 8.67
CA SER A 14 -16.57 -18.84 7.53
C SER A 14 -15.23 -18.10 7.43
N THR A 15 -15.10 -16.92 8.03
CA THR A 15 -13.86 -16.12 7.94
C THR A 15 -12.79 -16.55 8.95
N THR A 16 -13.17 -17.21 10.05
CA THR A 16 -12.27 -17.58 11.15
C THR A 16 -11.46 -18.86 10.90
N ASN A 17 -11.95 -19.76 10.05
CA ASN A 17 -11.28 -21.05 9.78
C ASN A 17 -10.10 -20.96 8.80
N LEU A 18 -9.83 -19.79 8.23
CA LEU A 18 -8.71 -19.56 7.31
C LEU A 18 -7.40 -19.18 8.02
N ILE A 19 -7.41 -19.01 9.34
CA ILE A 19 -6.55 -17.97 9.91
C ILE A 19 -5.20 -18.50 10.41
N PHE A 20 -5.08 -19.64 11.09
CA PHE A 20 -3.77 -20.08 11.61
C PHE A 20 -3.60 -21.60 11.61
N ASP A 21 -2.52 -22.08 11.00
CA ASP A 21 -2.07 -23.46 11.11
C ASP A 21 -1.36 -23.66 12.46
N GLU A 22 -1.24 -24.89 12.98
CA GLU A 22 -0.52 -25.16 14.24
C GLU A 22 0.93 -24.62 14.22
N THR A 23 1.54 -24.57 13.04
CA THR A 23 2.89 -24.01 12.85
C THR A 23 2.96 -22.49 13.06
N ASP A 24 1.83 -21.77 12.94
CA ASP A 24 1.77 -20.33 13.14
C ASP A 24 1.75 -19.94 14.63
N ILE A 25 1.32 -20.85 15.51
CA ILE A 25 1.17 -20.59 16.95
C ILE A 25 2.48 -20.10 17.56
N LEU A 26 3.60 -20.73 17.19
CA LEU A 26 4.93 -20.36 17.68
C LEU A 26 5.28 -18.91 17.32
N TYR A 27 4.98 -18.50 16.09
CA TYR A 27 5.28 -17.16 15.61
C TYR A 27 4.32 -16.11 16.17
N GLU A 28 3.05 -16.48 16.39
CA GLU A 28 2.05 -15.64 17.04
C GLU A 28 2.44 -15.36 18.50
N GLU A 29 2.87 -16.38 19.25
CA GLU A 29 3.39 -16.19 20.60
C GLU A 29 4.62 -15.27 20.62
N ASP A 30 5.55 -15.45 19.68
CA ASP A 30 6.73 -14.60 19.57
C ASP A 30 6.39 -13.14 19.27
N CYS A 31 5.38 -12.90 18.43
CA CYS A 31 4.89 -11.55 18.12
C CYS A 31 4.18 -10.93 19.31
N LEU A 32 3.41 -11.71 20.09
CA LEU A 32 2.76 -11.23 21.31
C LEU A 32 3.79 -10.89 22.40
N ARG A 33 4.82 -11.72 22.58
CA ARG A 33 5.90 -11.47 23.54
C ARG A 33 6.74 -10.25 23.14
N ASN A 34 6.96 -10.04 21.85
CA ASN A 34 7.82 -8.98 21.32
C ASN A 34 7.08 -8.06 20.33
N GLN A 35 5.96 -7.50 20.74
CA GLN A 35 5.05 -6.69 19.91
C GLN A 35 5.73 -5.54 19.16
N TYR A 36 6.73 -4.90 19.77
CA TYR A 36 7.45 -3.76 19.17
C TYR A 36 8.68 -4.17 18.34
N SER A 37 8.97 -5.47 18.24
CA SER A 37 10.11 -5.96 17.48
C SER A 37 9.75 -6.19 16.02
N VAL A 38 10.23 -5.31 15.14
CA VAL A 38 10.10 -5.50 13.68
C VAL A 38 10.65 -6.85 13.23
N LYS A 39 11.68 -7.40 13.89
CA LYS A 39 12.28 -8.69 13.53
C LYS A 39 11.33 -9.87 13.77
N ALA A 40 10.54 -9.84 14.85
CA ALA A 40 9.57 -10.89 15.16
C ALA A 40 8.50 -10.97 14.06
N TRP A 41 7.90 -9.82 13.73
CA TRP A 41 6.93 -9.70 12.64
C TRP A 41 7.50 -10.14 11.30
N LEU A 42 8.74 -9.78 10.96
CA LEU A 42 9.36 -10.19 9.70
C LEU A 42 9.58 -11.70 9.61
N ARG A 43 9.99 -12.37 10.69
CA ARG A 43 10.10 -13.84 10.70
C ARG A 43 8.76 -14.50 10.47
N TYR A 44 7.72 -13.98 11.10
CA TYR A 44 6.38 -14.51 10.89
C TYR A 44 5.91 -14.31 9.44
N ILE A 45 6.15 -13.13 8.88
CA ILE A 45 5.86 -12.82 7.47
C ILE A 45 6.63 -13.76 6.52
N ASP A 46 7.90 -14.06 6.82
CA ASP A 46 8.72 -14.96 5.99
C ASP A 46 8.21 -16.40 6.00
N HIS A 47 7.57 -16.84 7.09
CA HIS A 47 6.89 -18.14 7.18
C HIS A 47 5.62 -18.17 6.32
N ILE A 48 4.77 -17.14 6.42
CA ILE A 48 3.49 -17.09 5.69
C ILE A 48 3.61 -16.65 4.23
N LYS A 49 4.79 -16.25 3.76
CA LYS A 49 5.00 -15.62 2.43
C LYS A 49 4.53 -16.48 1.25
N GLU A 50 4.52 -17.81 1.43
CA GLU A 50 4.12 -18.79 0.41
C GLU A 50 2.62 -19.11 0.45
N GLY A 51 1.93 -18.63 1.48
CA GLY A 51 0.51 -18.84 1.69
C GLY A 51 -0.40 -17.88 0.91
N PRO A 52 -1.71 -17.89 1.21
CA PRO A 52 -2.68 -17.03 0.55
C PRO A 52 -2.42 -15.55 0.83
N ASN A 53 -2.60 -14.72 -0.19
CA ASN A 53 -2.37 -13.26 -0.14
C ASN A 53 -3.18 -12.56 0.98
N GLU A 54 -4.37 -13.06 1.28
CA GLU A 54 -5.26 -12.50 2.31
C GLU A 54 -4.68 -12.64 3.71
N LYS A 55 -4.14 -13.83 4.04
CA LYS A 55 -3.46 -14.11 5.31
C LYS A 55 -2.25 -13.21 5.49
N ILE A 56 -1.44 -13.07 4.43
CA ILE A 56 -0.26 -12.19 4.45
C ILE A 56 -0.68 -10.74 4.71
N ASN A 57 -1.72 -10.25 4.02
CA ASN A 57 -2.22 -8.89 4.19
C ASN A 57 -2.75 -8.65 5.62
N LEU A 58 -3.46 -9.62 6.21
CA LEU A 58 -3.95 -9.54 7.58
C LEU A 58 -2.80 -9.37 8.60
N VAL A 59 -1.74 -10.17 8.45
CA VAL A 59 -0.57 -10.10 9.34
C VAL A 59 0.16 -8.77 9.19
N TYR A 60 0.30 -8.24 7.96
CA TYR A 60 0.86 -6.91 7.76
C TYR A 60 0.00 -5.81 8.40
N GLU A 61 -1.32 -5.84 8.25
CA GLU A 61 -2.21 -4.85 8.86
C GLU A 61 -2.16 -4.90 10.40
N ARG A 62 -2.01 -6.10 10.98
CA ARG A 62 -1.74 -6.27 12.42
C ARG A 62 -0.39 -5.68 12.81
N ALA A 63 0.69 -6.04 12.11
CA ALA A 63 2.03 -5.54 12.39
C ALA A 63 2.12 -4.01 12.29
N LEU A 64 1.43 -3.40 11.32
CA LEU A 64 1.39 -1.95 11.13
C LEU A 64 0.52 -1.21 12.14
N ARG A 65 -0.45 -1.89 12.77
CA ARG A 65 -1.21 -1.33 13.90
C ARG A 65 -0.31 -1.14 15.11
N GLU A 66 0.54 -2.12 15.38
CA GLU A 66 1.49 -2.07 16.50
C GLU A 66 2.69 -1.16 16.21
N LEU A 67 3.17 -1.18 14.96
CA LEU A 67 4.37 -0.46 14.53
C LEU A 67 4.11 0.43 13.31
N PRO A 68 3.30 1.50 13.45
CA PRO A 68 3.00 2.41 12.33
C PRO A 68 4.24 3.17 11.85
N GLY A 69 5.27 3.29 12.69
CA GLY A 69 6.53 3.98 12.38
C GLY A 69 7.57 3.14 11.64
N SER A 70 7.31 1.85 11.36
CA SER A 70 8.32 1.00 10.73
C SER A 70 8.35 1.17 9.21
N TYR A 71 9.36 1.88 8.71
CA TYR A 71 9.58 2.02 7.26
C TYR A 71 9.71 0.67 6.55
N LYS A 72 10.41 -0.30 7.17
CA LYS A 72 10.67 -1.60 6.55
C LYS A 72 9.39 -2.40 6.35
N LEU A 73 8.47 -2.37 7.32
CA LEU A 73 7.16 -3.03 7.20
C LEU A 73 6.31 -2.36 6.13
N TRP A 74 6.20 -1.03 6.16
CA TRP A 74 5.46 -0.28 5.12
C TRP A 74 5.99 -0.54 3.72
N TYR A 75 7.30 -0.46 3.52
CA TYR A 75 7.92 -0.67 2.22
C TYR A 75 7.67 -2.09 1.68
N ASN A 76 7.83 -3.11 2.52
CA ASN A 76 7.58 -4.49 2.12
C ASN A 76 6.09 -4.73 1.82
N TYR A 77 5.20 -4.17 2.64
CA TYR A 77 3.76 -4.30 2.43
C TYR A 77 3.29 -3.64 1.14
N LEU A 78 3.71 -2.40 0.88
CA LEU A 78 3.39 -1.69 -0.37
C LEU A 78 3.94 -2.41 -1.60
N LYS A 79 5.15 -2.98 -1.50
CA LYS A 79 5.73 -3.80 -2.58
C LYS A 79 4.91 -5.05 -2.85
N LEU A 80 4.42 -5.72 -1.80
CA LEU A 80 3.53 -6.89 -1.92
C LEU A 80 2.19 -6.49 -2.57
N ARG A 81 1.54 -5.44 -2.06
CA ARG A 81 0.27 -4.95 -2.60
C ARG A 81 0.39 -4.56 -4.07
N ARG A 82 1.51 -3.95 -4.47
CA ARG A 82 1.83 -3.65 -5.88
C ARG A 82 1.96 -4.91 -6.73
N LYS A 83 2.53 -6.00 -6.19
CA LYS A 83 2.60 -7.29 -6.88
C LYS A 83 1.21 -7.90 -7.07
N GLN A 84 0.33 -7.78 -6.06
CA GLN A 84 -1.03 -8.33 -6.08
C GLN A 84 -1.94 -7.64 -7.12
N ILE A 85 -1.83 -6.32 -7.31
CA ILE A 85 -2.65 -5.58 -8.29
C ILE A 85 -2.26 -5.84 -9.74
N ARG A 86 -1.00 -6.22 -10.01
CA ARG A 86 -0.50 -6.37 -11.38
C ARG A 86 -1.25 -7.42 -12.20
N SER A 87 -1.82 -8.41 -11.54
CA SER A 87 -2.58 -9.50 -12.17
C SER A 87 -4.07 -9.20 -12.32
N LYS A 88 -4.56 -8.03 -11.89
CA LYS A 88 -5.98 -7.69 -11.79
C LYS A 88 -6.35 -6.52 -12.71
N CYS A 89 -7.64 -6.41 -13.05
CA CYS A 89 -8.17 -5.40 -13.94
C CYS A 89 -8.16 -4.02 -13.27
N ILE A 90 -7.85 -2.97 -14.02
CA ILE A 90 -7.65 -1.60 -13.49
C ILE A 90 -8.90 -1.04 -12.76
N ILE A 91 -10.09 -1.55 -13.11
CA ILE A 91 -11.38 -1.12 -12.57
C ILE A 91 -11.68 -1.79 -11.20
N ASP A 92 -10.91 -2.80 -10.81
CA ASP A 92 -11.17 -3.55 -9.59
C ASP A 92 -11.04 -2.68 -8.32
N PRO A 93 -11.89 -2.87 -7.30
CA PRO A 93 -11.88 -2.07 -6.05
C PRO A 93 -10.55 -2.18 -5.28
N ILE A 94 -9.78 -3.23 -5.54
CA ILE A 94 -8.46 -3.47 -4.92
C ILE A 94 -7.47 -2.36 -5.25
N TYR A 95 -7.58 -1.72 -6.43
CA TYR A 95 -6.75 -0.57 -6.76
C TYR A 95 -7.01 0.60 -5.80
N GLU A 96 -8.27 0.81 -5.39
CA GLU A 96 -8.60 1.86 -4.43
C GLU A 96 -8.15 1.51 -3.01
N GLU A 97 -8.25 0.23 -2.61
CA GLU A 97 -7.66 -0.22 -1.35
C GLU A 97 -6.15 0.03 -1.30
N VAL A 98 -5.42 -0.30 -2.37
CA VAL A 98 -3.98 -0.05 -2.45
C VAL A 98 -3.67 1.45 -2.39
N ASN A 99 -4.47 2.27 -3.07
CA ASN A 99 -4.33 3.72 -2.98
C ASN A 99 -4.55 4.21 -1.54
N ASN A 100 -5.52 3.66 -0.81
CA ASN A 100 -5.76 3.98 0.59
C ASN A 100 -4.61 3.51 1.49
N THR A 101 -4.01 2.35 1.22
CA THR A 101 -2.80 1.88 1.92
C THR A 101 -1.63 2.85 1.73
N PHE A 102 -1.43 3.36 0.50
CA PHE A 102 -0.40 4.38 0.25
C PHE A 102 -0.69 5.66 1.03
N GLU A 103 -1.92 6.18 1.00
CA GLU A 103 -2.28 7.38 1.75
C GLU A 103 -2.07 7.21 3.27
N ARG A 104 -2.43 6.04 3.83
CA ARG A 104 -2.14 5.68 5.23
C ARG A 104 -0.64 5.67 5.53
N SER A 105 0.16 5.08 4.65
CA SER A 105 1.62 5.03 4.83
C SER A 105 2.25 6.42 4.85
N LEU A 106 1.71 7.36 4.06
CA LEU A 106 2.21 8.72 3.96
C LEU A 106 1.92 9.55 5.22
N VAL A 107 0.91 9.21 6.02
CA VAL A 107 0.66 9.87 7.31
C VAL A 107 1.88 9.75 8.22
N PHE A 108 2.50 8.57 8.27
CA PHE A 108 3.66 8.31 9.12
C PHE A 108 5.00 8.53 8.39
N MET A 109 5.07 8.25 7.08
CA MET A 109 6.32 8.18 6.31
C MET A 109 6.48 9.26 5.23
N HIS A 110 5.83 10.43 5.37
CA HIS A 110 5.86 11.49 4.35
C HIS A 110 7.27 12.01 3.99
N LYS A 111 8.28 11.82 4.85
CA LYS A 111 9.67 12.25 4.60
C LYS A 111 10.45 11.29 3.69
N MET A 112 9.91 10.11 3.38
CA MET A 112 10.62 9.07 2.64
C MET A 112 10.30 9.16 1.14
N PRO A 113 11.26 9.55 0.28
CA PRO A 113 11.00 9.78 -1.15
C PRO A 113 10.63 8.52 -1.91
N ARG A 114 11.07 7.34 -1.44
CA ARG A 114 10.81 6.07 -2.12
C ARG A 114 9.33 5.72 -2.17
N ILE A 115 8.61 5.93 -1.07
CA ILE A 115 7.17 5.66 -0.97
C ILE A 115 6.39 6.59 -1.91
N TRP A 116 6.78 7.86 -1.99
CA TRP A 116 6.19 8.82 -2.94
C TRP A 116 6.40 8.38 -4.39
N LEU A 117 7.62 7.96 -4.76
CA LEU A 117 7.91 7.49 -6.11
C LEU A 117 7.08 6.26 -6.48
N ASP A 118 7.01 5.28 -5.56
CA ASP A 118 6.22 4.07 -5.77
C ASP A 118 4.72 4.39 -5.86
N TYR A 119 4.21 5.35 -5.07
CA TYR A 119 2.82 5.79 -5.14
C TYR A 119 2.49 6.51 -6.45
N CYS A 120 3.34 7.46 -6.86
CA CYS A 120 3.20 8.14 -8.15
C CYS A 120 3.19 7.13 -9.29
N GLN A 121 4.11 6.16 -9.28
CA GLN A 121 4.16 5.14 -10.32
C GLN A 121 2.90 4.28 -10.37
N CYS A 122 2.38 3.87 -9.20
CA CYS A 122 1.11 3.13 -9.12
C CYS A 122 -0.07 3.92 -9.72
N LEU A 123 -0.12 5.23 -9.51
CA LEU A 123 -1.17 6.09 -10.07
C LEU A 123 -1.02 6.35 -11.57
N MET A 124 0.22 6.42 -12.06
CA MET A 124 0.50 6.47 -13.51
C MET A 124 0.02 5.19 -14.19
N ASP A 125 0.31 4.03 -13.59
CA ASP A 125 -0.13 2.71 -14.10
C ASP A 125 -1.68 2.61 -14.13
N GLN A 126 -2.38 3.33 -13.25
CA GLN A 126 -3.85 3.46 -13.23
C GLN A 126 -4.41 4.50 -14.22
N CYS A 127 -3.58 5.26 -14.92
CA CYS A 127 -3.96 6.36 -15.82
C CYS A 127 -4.82 7.47 -15.16
N LYS A 128 -4.75 7.64 -13.82
CA LYS A 128 -5.50 8.69 -13.10
C LYS A 128 -4.76 10.03 -13.13
N ILE A 129 -4.81 10.75 -14.25
CA ILE A 129 -4.01 11.97 -14.53
C ILE A 129 -4.14 13.03 -13.42
N THR A 130 -5.37 13.44 -13.09
CA THR A 130 -5.63 14.52 -12.11
C THR A 130 -5.14 14.17 -10.71
N ARG A 131 -5.35 12.92 -10.27
CA ARG A 131 -4.89 12.45 -8.95
C ARG A 131 -3.37 12.38 -8.92
N THR A 132 -2.75 11.81 -9.96
CA THR A 132 -1.31 11.71 -10.12
C THR A 132 -0.64 13.09 -10.00
N ARG A 133 -1.17 14.11 -10.70
CA ARG A 133 -0.68 15.48 -10.62
C ARG A 133 -0.69 16.04 -9.19
N ARG A 134 -1.83 15.90 -8.50
CA ARG A 134 -1.98 16.37 -7.11
C ARG A 134 -1.01 15.68 -6.16
N VAL A 135 -0.72 14.40 -6.39
CA VAL A 135 0.24 13.62 -5.60
C VAL A 135 1.67 14.07 -5.87
N PHE A 136 2.06 14.32 -7.13
CA PHE A 136 3.36 14.93 -7.45
C PHE A 136 3.55 16.29 -6.76
N ASP A 137 2.54 17.16 -6.81
CA ASP A 137 2.56 18.46 -6.12
C ASP A 137 2.63 18.33 -4.59
N ARG A 138 2.02 17.29 -4.00
CA ARG A 138 2.16 16.96 -2.58
C ARG A 138 3.56 16.45 -2.24
N ALA A 139 4.11 15.56 -3.07
CA ALA A 139 5.43 14.96 -2.86
C ALA A 139 6.54 16.03 -2.84
N ILE A 140 6.51 16.97 -3.80
CA ILE A 140 7.47 18.08 -3.88
C ILE A 140 7.37 18.99 -2.65
N ARG A 141 6.17 19.21 -2.11
CA ARG A 141 5.98 20.01 -0.88
C ARG A 141 6.42 19.28 0.39
N ALA A 142 6.25 17.97 0.44
CA ALA A 142 6.54 17.17 1.63
C ALA A 142 8.03 16.85 1.81
N LEU A 143 8.81 16.83 0.72
CA LEU A 143 10.19 16.36 0.72
C LEU A 143 11.21 17.52 0.65
N PRO A 144 12.42 17.33 1.21
CA PRO A 144 13.52 18.27 1.06
C PRO A 144 13.97 18.41 -0.41
N ILE A 145 14.48 19.60 -0.76
CA ILE A 145 14.89 19.94 -2.14
C ILE A 145 15.94 18.99 -2.73
N THR A 146 16.79 18.40 -1.89
CA THR A 146 17.80 17.41 -2.31
C THR A 146 17.21 16.16 -2.96
N GLN A 147 15.96 15.82 -2.65
CA GLN A 147 15.25 14.66 -3.21
C GLN A 147 14.33 15.02 -4.38
N HIS A 148 14.13 16.31 -4.66
CA HIS A 148 13.21 16.77 -5.71
C HIS A 148 13.64 16.26 -7.08
N ASN A 149 14.94 16.18 -7.37
CA ASN A 149 15.47 15.71 -8.65
C ASN A 149 14.90 14.34 -9.07
N ARG A 150 14.74 13.41 -8.11
CA ARG A 150 14.20 12.07 -8.38
C ARG A 150 12.73 12.14 -8.77
N ILE A 151 11.94 12.95 -8.06
CA ILE A 151 10.51 13.13 -8.32
C ILE A 151 10.30 13.87 -9.63
N TRP A 152 11.06 14.92 -9.89
CA TRP A 152 11.02 15.66 -11.15
C TRP A 152 11.33 14.77 -12.34
N SER A 153 12.32 13.88 -12.23
CA SER A 153 12.64 12.92 -13.29
C SER A 153 11.44 12.03 -13.66
N LEU A 154 10.64 11.63 -12.66
CA LEU A 154 9.43 10.83 -12.87
C LEU A 154 8.28 11.69 -13.39
N TYR A 155 8.15 12.92 -12.87
CA TYR A 155 7.09 13.84 -13.26
C TYR A 155 7.24 14.30 -14.72
N ILE A 156 8.47 14.53 -15.17
CA ILE A 156 8.78 14.83 -16.57
C ILE A 156 8.40 13.65 -17.47
N LYS A 157 8.76 12.42 -17.09
CA LYS A 157 8.37 11.21 -17.85
C LYS A 157 6.86 11.09 -17.99
N PHE A 158 6.12 11.34 -16.91
CA PHE A 158 4.66 11.36 -16.91
C PHE A 158 4.11 12.42 -17.87
N VAL A 159 4.62 13.63 -17.80
CA VAL A 159 4.15 14.72 -18.67
C VAL A 159 4.42 14.42 -20.14
N THR A 160 5.58 13.85 -20.47
CA THR A 160 5.93 13.47 -21.84
C THR A 160 5.07 12.33 -22.39
N SER A 161 4.57 11.43 -21.53
CA SER A 161 3.65 10.37 -21.97
C SER A 161 2.24 10.87 -22.29
N TYR A 162 1.85 12.08 -21.85
CA TYR A 162 0.54 12.69 -22.11
C TYR A 162 0.69 14.02 -22.88
N PRO A 163 1.04 13.98 -24.17
CA PRO A 163 1.21 15.18 -24.99
C PRO A 163 -0.10 15.96 -25.23
N GLU A 164 -1.26 15.34 -25.00
CA GLU A 164 -2.59 15.93 -25.19
C GLU A 164 -2.87 17.15 -24.27
N ILE A 165 -2.07 17.36 -23.21
CA ILE A 165 -2.27 18.46 -22.25
C ILE A 165 -1.00 19.34 -22.18
N PRO A 166 -0.67 20.08 -23.26
CA PRO A 166 0.58 20.83 -23.38
C PRO A 166 0.72 21.94 -22.34
N ASP A 167 -0.38 22.59 -21.93
CA ASP A 167 -0.35 23.67 -20.93
C ASP A 167 0.15 23.20 -19.57
N THR A 168 -0.25 21.99 -19.16
CA THR A 168 0.23 21.40 -17.91
C THR A 168 1.70 21.04 -18.03
N ALA A 169 2.11 20.51 -19.18
CA ALA A 169 3.49 20.20 -19.45
C ALA A 169 4.39 21.42 -19.32
N MET A 170 4.06 22.51 -20.02
CA MET A 170 4.84 23.74 -20.00
C MET A 170 4.96 24.34 -18.59
N ARG A 171 3.88 24.32 -17.80
CA ARG A 171 3.91 24.81 -16.42
C ARG A 171 4.84 24.00 -15.52
N VAL A 172 4.85 22.68 -15.69
CA VAL A 172 5.72 21.76 -14.95
C VAL A 172 7.18 21.99 -15.34
N TYR A 173 7.48 22.09 -16.64
CA TYR A 173 8.83 22.38 -17.14
C TYR A 173 9.35 23.75 -16.67
N LYS A 174 8.53 24.80 -16.71
CA LYS A 174 8.88 26.13 -16.18
C LYS A 174 9.23 26.10 -14.68
N ARG A 175 8.59 25.21 -13.92
CA ARG A 175 8.84 25.06 -12.49
C ARG A 175 10.09 24.23 -12.19
N TYR A 176 10.43 23.29 -13.07
CA TYR A 176 11.64 22.48 -12.95
C TYR A 176 12.93 23.27 -13.22
N LEU A 177 12.89 24.22 -14.16
CA LEU A 177 14.04 25.04 -14.55
C LEU A 177 14.34 26.22 -13.61
N LYS A 178 13.56 26.37 -12.53
CA LYS A 178 13.66 27.49 -11.59
C LYS A 178 14.24 27.02 -10.26
#